data_AF-A0AA97NT17-F1
#
_entry.id   AF-A0AA97NT17-F1
#
_cell.length_a   1.000
_cell.length_b   1.000
_cell.length_c   1.000
_cell.angle_alpha   90.00
_cell.angle_beta   90.00
_cell.angle_gamma   90.00
#
_symmetry.space_group_name_H-M   'P 1'
#
loop_
_entity.id
_entity.type
_entity.pdbx_description
1 polymer ?
#
loop_
_entity_poly.entity_id
_entity_poly.type
_entity_poly.pdbx_seq_one_letter_code
_entity_poly.pdbx_strand_id
1 'polypeptide(L)'
;MVTGKSAGDNLMMDGDQHTHGDPSSTHPEPLQAGEQTSHNVHDPKDQYSLADRANKEKLEEKEAKRQEEKEKDIRPTDIAESHGNKPSRGAQVDEMLEKEDEERLKQKAESKSAKKH
;
A
#
# COMPACT_ATOMS: atom_id res chain seq x y z
N MET A 1 64.70 -6.12 -45.39
CA MET A 1 64.77 -6.19 -43.91
C MET A 1 63.56 -5.41 -43.39
N VAL A 2 62.42 -6.08 -43.15
CA VAL A 2 61.94 -6.57 -41.83
C VAL A 2 61.77 -5.41 -40.84
N THR A 3 60.56 -4.85 -40.77
CA THR A 3 59.53 -4.98 -39.69
C THR A 3 59.61 -3.89 -38.63
N GLY A 4 58.47 -3.27 -38.34
CA GLY A 4 58.34 -2.37 -37.19
C GLY A 4 57.09 -1.50 -37.25
N LYS A 5 55.89 -2.08 -37.14
CA LYS A 5 54.70 -1.36 -36.69
C LYS A 5 54.89 -0.98 -35.21
N SER A 6 54.68 0.28 -34.85
CA SER A 6 54.30 0.68 -33.48
C SER A 6 53.07 1.59 -33.64
N ALA A 7 51.83 1.14 -33.41
CA ALA A 7 51.24 0.92 -32.08
C ALA A 7 51.72 2.04 -31.14
N GLY A 8 50.94 3.03 -30.74
CA GLY A 8 49.52 3.03 -30.48
C GLY A 8 49.37 3.59 -29.07
N ASP A 9 49.67 4.88 -28.90
CA ASP A 9 49.59 5.55 -27.59
C ASP A 9 48.43 6.55 -27.60
N ASN A 10 47.23 6.07 -27.93
CA ASN A 10 46.03 6.66 -27.34
C ASN A 10 45.99 6.13 -25.91
N LEU A 11 46.64 6.87 -25.01
CA LEU A 11 46.54 6.72 -23.58
C LEU A 11 45.06 6.84 -23.20
N MET A 12 44.37 5.70 -23.19
CA MET A 12 43.10 5.56 -22.48
C MET A 12 43.42 5.89 -21.02
N MET A 13 42.85 7.01 -20.55
CA MET A 13 42.76 7.30 -19.13
C MET A 13 41.92 6.17 -18.51
N ASP A 14 42.60 5.15 -17.97
CA ASP A 14 42.05 4.12 -17.08
C ASP A 14 41.60 4.77 -15.76
N GLY A 15 40.60 5.64 -15.86
CA GLY A 15 40.14 6.50 -14.78
C GLY A 15 38.87 7.29 -15.09
N ASP A 16 38.49 7.46 -16.37
CA ASP A 16 37.16 7.97 -16.72
C ASP A 16 36.13 6.82 -16.79
N GLN A 17 36.05 6.04 -15.71
CA GLN A 17 34.75 5.45 -15.42
C GLN A 17 33.88 6.62 -14.96
N HIS A 18 33.00 7.08 -15.84
CA HIS A 18 31.84 7.86 -15.41
C HIS A 18 31.18 7.07 -14.28
N THR A 19 31.35 7.52 -13.04
CA THR A 19 30.60 6.98 -11.92
C THR A 19 29.15 7.33 -12.20
N HIS A 20 28.36 6.35 -12.66
CA HIS A 20 26.91 6.46 -12.63
C HIS A 20 26.49 6.57 -11.17
N GLY A 21 26.36 7.79 -10.67
CA GLY A 21 26.01 8.02 -9.28
C GLY A 21 26.71 9.24 -8.72
N ASP A 22 26.43 10.40 -9.30
CA ASP A 22 26.44 11.61 -8.50
C ASP A 22 25.29 11.49 -7.48
N PRO A 23 25.55 11.46 -6.15
CA PRO A 23 24.51 11.34 -5.12
C PRO A 23 23.69 12.64 -4.95
N SER A 24 24.02 13.71 -5.67
CA SER A 24 23.25 14.96 -5.73
C SER A 24 22.22 14.96 -6.86
N SER A 25 22.20 13.92 -7.71
CA SER A 25 21.16 13.71 -8.71
C SER A 25 19.82 13.51 -8.00
N THR A 26 19.08 14.62 -7.87
CA THR A 26 17.72 14.69 -7.34
C THR A 26 16.71 14.08 -8.33
N HIS A 27 17.16 13.12 -9.15
CA HIS A 27 16.30 12.43 -10.09
C HIS A 27 15.72 11.19 -9.41
N PRO A 28 14.38 11.10 -9.26
CA PRO A 28 13.75 9.89 -8.76
C PRO A 28 14.09 8.71 -9.68
N GLU A 29 14.28 7.54 -9.08
CA GLU A 29 14.49 6.26 -9.78
C GLU A 29 13.51 6.14 -10.97
N PRO A 30 13.97 5.77 -12.18
CA PRO A 30 13.17 5.85 -13.41
C PRO A 30 11.90 5.00 -13.40
N LEU A 31 11.79 4.05 -12.45
CA LEU A 31 10.62 3.19 -12.26
C LEU A 31 9.68 3.65 -11.13
N GLN A 32 10.09 4.63 -10.31
CA GLN A 32 9.29 5.18 -9.19
C GLN A 32 8.75 6.60 -9.46
N ALA A 33 9.22 7.26 -10.52
CA ALA A 33 8.85 8.62 -10.86
C ALA A 33 7.53 8.70 -11.66
N GLY A 34 6.41 8.24 -11.08
CA GLY A 34 5.08 8.57 -11.61
C GLY A 34 4.76 10.06 -11.38
N GLU A 35 4.02 10.70 -12.30
CA GLU A 35 3.51 12.06 -12.06
C GLU A 35 2.58 12.03 -10.84
N GLN A 36 2.81 12.93 -9.88
CA GLN A 36 2.11 12.90 -8.58
C GLN A 36 0.58 13.00 -8.71
N THR A 37 0.08 13.53 -9.82
CA THR A 37 -1.35 13.75 -10.07
C THR A 37 -2.01 12.64 -10.89
N SER A 38 -1.28 11.62 -11.34
CA SER A 38 -1.84 10.57 -12.22
C SER A 38 -3.01 9.77 -11.62
N HIS A 39 -3.22 9.83 -10.30
CA HIS A 39 -4.34 9.19 -9.61
C HIS A 39 -5.46 10.17 -9.22
N ASN A 40 -5.34 11.46 -9.53
CA ASN A 40 -6.30 12.47 -9.11
C ASN A 40 -7.41 12.63 -10.16
N VAL A 41 -8.64 12.23 -9.81
CA VAL A 41 -9.84 12.40 -10.66
C VAL A 41 -10.13 13.86 -11.00
N HIS A 42 -9.64 14.79 -10.20
CA HIS A 42 -9.84 16.23 -10.33
C HIS A 42 -8.65 16.94 -10.97
N ASP A 43 -7.72 16.22 -11.61
CA ASP A 43 -6.60 16.85 -12.32
C ASP A 43 -7.17 17.78 -13.44
N PRO A 44 -6.86 19.09 -13.42
CA PRO A 44 -7.30 20.01 -14.47
C PRO A 44 -6.66 19.72 -15.83
N LYS A 45 -5.55 18.98 -15.89
CA LYS A 45 -4.86 18.58 -17.13
C LYS A 45 -5.46 17.32 -17.75
N ASP A 46 -6.26 16.57 -16.99
CA ASP A 46 -6.89 15.35 -17.48
C ASP A 46 -7.96 15.65 -18.54
N GLN A 47 -8.01 14.79 -19.56
CA GLN A 47 -8.92 14.92 -20.70
C GLN A 47 -10.28 14.24 -20.47
N TYR A 48 -10.64 13.91 -19.22
CA TYR A 48 -11.94 13.31 -18.90
C TYR A 48 -13.08 14.30 -19.13
N SER A 49 -14.19 13.81 -19.70
CA SER A 49 -15.41 14.63 -19.79
C SER A 49 -16.01 14.85 -18.39
N LEU A 50 -16.82 15.91 -18.23
CA LEU A 50 -17.51 16.19 -16.97
C LEU A 50 -18.39 15.02 -16.51
N ALA A 51 -19.02 14.30 -17.46
CA ALA A 51 -19.84 13.14 -17.17
C ALA A 51 -19.00 11.94 -16.68
N ASP A 52 -17.85 11.69 -17.31
CA ASP A 52 -16.95 10.60 -16.94
C ASP A 52 -16.34 10.84 -15.55
N ARG A 53 -15.92 12.08 -15.27
CA ARG A 53 -15.41 12.48 -13.96
C ARG A 53 -16.43 12.23 -12.85
N ALA A 54 -17.68 12.65 -13.06
CA ALA A 54 -18.76 12.43 -12.10
C ALA A 54 -19.11 10.95 -11.89
N ASN A 55 -19.00 10.13 -12.95
CA ASN A 55 -19.22 8.69 -12.82
C ASN A 55 -18.09 8.02 -12.04
N LYS A 56 -16.83 8.41 -12.26
CA LYS A 56 -15.68 7.89 -11.53
C LYS A 56 -15.75 8.24 -10.05
N GLU A 57 -16.09 9.47 -9.71
CA GLU A 57 -16.29 9.90 -8.32
C GLU A 57 -17.36 9.08 -7.58
N LYS A 58 -18.51 8.81 -8.24
CA LYS A 58 -19.56 7.95 -7.67
C LYS A 58 -19.12 6.50 -7.45
N LEU A 59 -18.22 6.00 -8.29
CA LEU A 59 -17.65 4.66 -8.12
C LEU A 59 -16.68 4.65 -6.94
N GLU A 60 -15.80 5.64 -6.84
CA GLU A 60 -14.87 5.80 -5.72
C GLU A 60 -15.61 5.96 -4.39
N GLU A 61 -16.69 6.74 -4.32
CA GLU A 61 -17.52 6.89 -3.13
C GLU A 61 -18.15 5.54 -2.71
N LYS A 62 -18.68 4.78 -3.67
CA LYS A 62 -19.27 3.46 -3.40
C LYS A 62 -18.22 2.44 -2.96
N GLU A 63 -17.03 2.49 -3.54
CA GLU A 63 -15.92 1.61 -3.16
C GLU A 63 -15.40 1.97 -1.78
N ALA A 64 -15.21 3.25 -1.47
CA ALA A 64 -14.83 3.72 -0.15
C ALA A 64 -15.84 3.28 0.91
N LYS A 65 -17.15 3.45 0.65
CA LYS A 65 -18.19 2.96 1.57
C LYS A 65 -18.15 1.44 1.76
N ARG A 66 -17.93 0.69 0.67
CA ARG A 66 -17.82 -0.77 0.74
C ARG A 66 -16.56 -1.21 1.48
N GLN A 67 -15.45 -0.50 1.31
CA GLN A 67 -14.21 -0.74 2.03
C GLN A 67 -14.39 -0.43 3.51
N GLU A 68 -15.02 0.69 3.85
CA GLU A 68 -15.31 1.06 5.24
C GLU A 68 -16.23 0.03 5.93
N GLU A 69 -17.26 -0.47 5.25
CA GLU A 69 -18.11 -1.57 5.75
C GLU A 69 -17.30 -2.86 5.95
N LYS A 70 -16.39 -3.18 5.02
CA LYS A 70 -15.53 -4.36 5.14
C LYS A 70 -14.55 -4.21 6.29
N GLU A 71 -13.88 -3.07 6.41
CA GLU A 71 -12.87 -2.77 7.44
C GLU A 71 -13.45 -2.80 8.86
N LYS A 72 -14.72 -2.44 9.03
CA LYS A 72 -15.42 -2.50 10.32
C LYS A 72 -15.66 -3.92 10.82
N ASP A 73 -15.77 -4.89 9.92
CA ASP A 73 -16.07 -6.30 10.25
C ASP A 73 -14.82 -7.19 10.27
N ILE A 74 -13.62 -6.67 9.98
CA ILE A 74 -12.39 -7.48 9.96
C ILE A 74 -11.89 -7.64 11.40
N ARG A 75 -11.86 -8.89 11.89
CA ARG A 75 -11.25 -9.16 13.19
C ARG A 75 -9.73 -8.97 13.09
N PRO A 76 -9.06 -8.54 14.16
CA PRO A 76 -7.61 -8.32 14.15
C PRO A 76 -6.79 -9.56 13.72
N THR A 77 -7.34 -10.75 13.93
CA THR A 77 -6.74 -12.03 13.56
C THR A 77 -6.91 -12.38 12.08
N ASP A 78 -7.96 -11.87 11.42
CA ASP A 78 -8.31 -12.24 10.05
C ASP A 78 -7.27 -11.76 9.03
N ILE A 79 -6.61 -10.62 9.27
CA ILE A 79 -5.55 -10.11 8.40
C ILE A 79 -4.36 -11.08 8.41
N ALA A 80 -3.93 -11.51 9.60
CA ALA A 80 -2.82 -12.45 9.73
C ALA A 80 -3.14 -13.79 9.06
N GLU A 81 -4.34 -14.31 9.28
CA GLU A 81 -4.81 -15.56 8.67
C GLU A 81 -4.90 -15.46 7.14
N SER A 82 -5.42 -14.34 6.61
CA SER A 82 -5.53 -14.10 5.16
C SER A 82 -4.17 -14.08 4.45
N HIS A 83 -3.12 -13.63 5.14
CA HIS A 83 -1.75 -13.63 4.65
C HIS A 83 -1.01 -14.95 4.93
N GLY A 84 -1.68 -15.97 5.48
CA GLY A 84 -1.08 -17.27 5.83
C GLY A 84 -0.13 -17.22 7.03
N ASN A 85 -0.17 -16.13 7.80
CA ASN A 85 0.64 -15.93 8.99
C ASN A 85 -0.14 -16.33 10.24
N LYS A 86 0.58 -16.72 11.29
CA LYS A 86 -0.06 -16.91 12.60
C LYS A 86 -0.37 -15.55 13.22
N PRO A 87 -1.60 -15.31 13.73
CA PRO A 87 -1.92 -14.08 14.44
C PRO A 87 -1.01 -13.91 15.66
N SER A 88 -0.71 -12.67 16.01
CA SER A 88 0.15 -12.36 17.15
C SER A 88 -0.49 -12.84 18.46
N ARG A 89 0.33 -13.09 19.50
CA ARG A 89 -0.19 -13.46 20.82
C ARG A 89 -1.17 -12.43 21.37
N GLY A 90 -0.97 -11.14 21.10
CA GLY A 90 -1.89 -10.08 21.50
C GLY A 90 -3.24 -10.22 20.80
N ALA A 91 -3.25 -10.34 19.47
CA ALA A 91 -4.48 -10.48 18.69
C ALA A 91 -5.30 -11.72 19.08
N GLN A 92 -4.65 -12.83 19.42
CA GLN A 92 -5.33 -14.03 19.93
C GLN A 92 -5.98 -13.79 21.30
N VAL A 93 -5.32 -13.05 22.19
CA VAL A 93 -5.84 -12.74 23.53
C VAL A 93 -7.00 -11.75 23.43
N ASP A 94 -6.89 -10.74 22.57
CA ASP A 94 -7.95 -9.77 22.34
C ASP A 94 -9.23 -10.47 21.80
N GLU A 95 -9.09 -11.42 20.86
CA GLU A 95 -10.24 -12.20 20.35
C GLU A 95 -10.87 -13.10 21.43
N MET A 96 -10.08 -13.66 22.35
CA MET A 96 -10.62 -14.45 23.46
C MET A 96 -11.39 -13.57 24.44
N LEU A 97 -10.85 -12.41 24.80
CA LEU A 97 -11.45 -11.49 25.75
C LEU A 97 -12.77 -10.94 25.22
N GLU A 98 -12.81 -10.56 23.93
CA GLU A 98 -14.00 -10.05 23.27
C GLU A 98 -15.14 -11.09 23.27
N LYS A 99 -14.83 -12.37 22.98
CA LYS A 99 -15.83 -13.46 23.05
C LYS A 99 -16.36 -13.68 24.47
N GLU A 100 -15.48 -13.69 25.47
CA GLU A 100 -15.88 -13.84 26.87
C GLU A 100 -16.76 -12.67 27.34
N ASP A 101 -16.43 -11.44 26.94
CA ASP A 101 -17.20 -10.24 27.29
C ASP A 101 -18.57 -10.23 26.62
N GLU A 102 -18.68 -10.66 25.36
CA GLU A 102 -19.96 -10.82 24.67
C GLU A 102 -20.89 -11.83 25.35
N GLU A 103 -20.37 -12.99 25.74
CA GLU A 103 -21.14 -14.02 26.44
C GLU A 103 -21.63 -13.51 27.80
N ARG A 104 -20.78 -12.80 28.54
CA ARG A 104 -21.16 -12.16 29.79
C ARG A 104 -22.22 -11.07 29.59
N LEU A 105 -22.13 -10.29 28.51
CA LEU A 105 -23.15 -9.30 28.17
C LEU A 105 -24.50 -9.96 27.87
N LYS A 106 -24.50 -11.07 27.12
CA LYS A 106 -25.72 -11.83 26.79
C LYS A 106 -26.38 -12.39 28.05
N GLN A 107 -25.63 -13.04 28.93
CA GLN A 107 -26.15 -13.53 30.23
C GLN A 107 -26.69 -12.39 31.11
N LYS A 108 -26.02 -11.23 31.11
CA LYS A 108 -26.46 -10.04 31.85
C LYS A 108 -27.71 -9.40 31.22
N ALA A 109 -27.87 -9.45 29.91
CA ALA A 109 -29.07 -8.98 29.21
C ALA A 109 -30.27 -9.89 29.49
N GLU A 110 -30.06 -11.21 29.42
CA GLU A 110 -31.08 -12.22 29.73
C GLU A 110 -31.56 -12.10 31.18
N SER A 111 -30.65 -12.03 32.15
CA SER A 111 -30.99 -11.85 33.56
C SER A 111 -31.73 -10.54 33.86
N LYS A 112 -31.38 -9.43 33.18
CA LYS A 112 -32.13 -8.17 33.27
C LYS A 112 -33.53 -8.27 32.67
N SER A 113 -33.70 -8.99 31.56
CA SER A 113 -35.01 -9.20 30.93
C SER A 113 -35.91 -10.08 31.81
N ALA A 114 -35.36 -11.14 32.41
CA ALA A 114 -36.06 -12.02 33.33
C ALA A 114 -36.46 -11.33 34.65
N LYS A 115 -35.74 -10.28 35.07
CA LYS A 115 -36.06 -9.48 36.26
C LYS A 115 -37.15 -8.43 36.02
N LYS A 116 -37.48 -8.15 34.75
CA LYS A 116 -38.43 -7.10 34.33
C LYS A 116 -39.86 -7.63 34.11
N HIS A 117 -40.03 -8.94 34.13
CA HIS A 117 -41.32 -9.64 34.21
C HIS A 117 -41.59 -10.10 35.65
#